data_AF-A0A1B1YNL9-F1
#
_entry.id   AF-A0A1B1YNL9-F1
#
_cell.length_a   1.000
_cell.length_b   1.000
_cell.length_c   1.000
_cell.angle_alpha   90.00
_cell.angle_beta   90.00
_cell.angle_gamma   90.00
#
_symmetry.space_group_name_H-M   'P 1'
#
loop_
_entity.id
_entity.type
_entity.pdbx_description
1 polymer ?
#
loop_
_entity_poly.entity_id
_entity_poly.type
_entity_poly.pdbx_seq_one_letter_code
_entity_poly.pdbx_strand_id
1 'polypeptide(L)'
;MQTRIFGGRHKHNPFESPAEFATGTTDQVNAEISKGNHMVAWGYPSKIDSEMNRLSRNENPEASWTWAKAMPSSNPERATYFKRNPLYNADGIGFSEDASDEVTERFMDYMDWLHTEEGMVFRTYGIEGVTYTKEGGNYVFTEQMSSPLKSEGKTLTNYGFVVFGRQHPNMNEYYYPYLAELEKTFLNREGYYYFNSPVMTYTDEESSELADITTSLNQTAQQYYAQFIMGYLDPENDKDWDSYIQTMKKLGLDRFCEIRTQVYERCNKK
;
A
#
# COMPACT_ATOMS: atom_id res chain seq x y z
N MET A 1 -2.73 -1.82 5.85
CA MET A 1 -2.68 -0.34 5.85
C MET A 1 -1.22 0.07 5.93
N GLN A 2 -0.78 0.99 5.06
CA GLN A 2 0.50 1.67 5.26
C GLN A 2 0.28 2.79 6.28
N THR A 3 1.24 2.97 7.19
CA THR A 3 1.19 4.00 8.22
C THR A 3 2.52 4.73 8.26
N ARG A 4 2.56 5.91 8.88
CA ARG A 4 3.85 6.50 9.25
C ARG A 4 4.50 5.63 10.32
N ILE A 5 5.82 5.50 10.24
CA ILE A 5 6.66 4.85 11.23
C ILE A 5 7.59 5.94 11.77
N PHE A 6 7.73 6.03 13.09
CA PHE A 6 8.55 7.01 13.79
C PHE A 6 9.81 6.33 14.34
N GLY A 7 10.98 6.94 14.11
CA GLY A 7 12.26 6.62 14.74
C GLY A 7 12.57 7.58 15.89
N GLY A 8 13.22 7.09 16.93
CA GLY A 8 13.63 7.90 18.10
C GLY A 8 15.07 8.44 18.03
N ARG A 9 15.24 9.70 18.50
CA ARG A 9 16.46 10.53 18.72
C ARG A 9 17.45 10.65 17.54
N HIS A 10 17.55 11.87 17.00
CA HIS A 10 18.36 12.21 15.81
C HIS A 10 19.30 13.39 16.04
N LYS A 11 20.39 13.45 15.26
CA LYS A 11 21.46 14.47 15.33
C LYS A 11 21.15 15.77 14.55
N HIS A 12 20.13 15.79 13.69
CA HIS A 12 19.78 16.92 12.83
C HIS A 12 18.34 17.41 13.03
N ASN A 13 18.06 18.63 12.57
CA ASN A 13 16.75 19.31 12.72
C ASN A 13 15.63 18.44 12.12
N PRO A 14 14.67 17.96 12.92
CA PRO A 14 13.80 16.85 12.53
C PRO A 14 12.63 17.23 11.62
N PHE A 15 12.59 18.48 11.15
CA PHE A 15 11.47 19.06 10.41
C PHE A 15 11.79 19.47 8.97
N GLU A 16 13.02 19.25 8.50
CA GLU A 16 13.37 19.51 7.10
C GLU A 16 13.13 18.26 6.24
N SER A 17 12.42 18.46 5.12
CA SER A 17 12.28 17.40 4.10
C SER A 17 13.66 17.10 3.51
N PRO A 18 14.02 15.83 3.28
CA PRO A 18 15.26 15.50 2.58
C PRO A 18 15.34 16.24 1.24
N ALA A 19 16.52 16.76 0.89
CA ALA A 19 16.71 17.48 -0.38
C ALA A 19 16.30 16.63 -1.61
N GLU A 20 16.35 15.30 -1.48
CA GLU A 20 16.02 14.34 -2.52
C GLU A 20 14.59 13.78 -2.41
N PHE A 21 13.66 14.38 -1.64
CA PHE A 21 12.35 13.77 -1.38
C PHE A 21 11.54 13.42 -2.65
N ALA A 22 11.76 14.16 -3.74
CA ALA A 22 11.09 13.95 -5.02
C ALA A 22 11.85 13.00 -5.97
N THR A 23 13.13 12.72 -5.71
CA THR A 23 14.04 12.02 -6.65
C THR A 23 14.76 10.82 -6.04
N GLY A 24 14.70 10.65 -4.72
CA GLY A 24 15.41 9.61 -4.00
C GLY A 24 14.88 8.22 -4.36
N THR A 25 15.80 7.33 -4.74
CA THR A 25 15.51 5.91 -4.91
C THR A 25 15.30 5.22 -3.57
N THR A 26 14.68 4.04 -3.57
CA THR A 26 14.54 3.21 -2.36
C THR A 26 15.88 2.96 -1.68
N ASP A 27 16.94 2.72 -2.45
CA ASP A 27 18.29 2.46 -1.90
C ASP A 27 18.87 3.71 -1.24
N GLN A 28 18.68 4.89 -1.83
CA GLN A 28 19.10 6.16 -1.22
C GLN A 28 18.34 6.41 0.08
N VAL A 29 17.02 6.23 0.08
CA VAL A 29 16.19 6.38 1.30
C VAL A 29 16.62 5.40 2.38
N ASN A 30 16.86 4.13 2.03
CA ASN A 30 17.31 3.11 2.98
C ASN A 30 18.72 3.39 3.53
N ALA A 31 19.62 3.95 2.71
CA ALA A 31 20.93 4.39 3.16
C ALA A 31 20.82 5.54 4.18
N GLU A 32 19.94 6.51 3.97
CA GLU A 32 19.71 7.61 4.91
C GLU A 32 19.04 7.15 6.21
N ILE A 33 18.10 6.20 6.15
CA ILE A 33 17.56 5.52 7.34
C ILE A 33 18.69 4.84 8.13
N SER A 34 19.58 4.11 7.44
CA SER A 34 20.70 3.40 8.07
C SER A 34 21.69 4.33 8.77
N LYS A 35 21.87 5.55 8.25
CA LYS A 35 22.69 6.62 8.87
C LYS A 35 21.99 7.33 10.04
N GLY A 36 20.73 6.99 10.32
CA GLY A 36 19.94 7.65 11.36
C GLY A 36 19.49 9.06 10.97
N ASN A 37 19.30 9.35 9.68
CA ASN A 37 18.86 10.68 9.22
C ASN A 37 17.34 10.82 9.11
N HIS A 38 16.56 9.77 9.37
CA HIS A 38 15.10 9.77 9.24
C HIS A 38 14.40 9.57 10.58
N MET A 39 13.55 10.52 10.99
CA MET A 39 12.66 10.39 12.16
C MET A 39 11.29 9.81 11.82
N VAL A 40 10.86 9.96 10.57
CA VAL A 40 9.54 9.56 10.09
C VAL A 40 9.72 8.91 8.73
N ALA A 41 9.10 7.76 8.52
CA ALA A 41 9.05 7.07 7.25
C ALA A 41 7.62 6.65 6.93
N TRP A 42 7.29 6.52 5.65
CA TRP A 42 6.04 5.91 5.22
C TRP A 42 6.28 4.43 4.92
N GLY A 43 5.54 3.53 5.58
CA GLY A 43 5.80 2.10 5.43
C GLY A 43 4.72 1.20 6.00
N TYR A 44 4.95 -0.09 5.92
CA TYR A 44 4.10 -1.09 6.56
C TYR A 44 4.61 -1.38 7.97
N PRO A 45 3.74 -1.53 8.98
CA PRO A 45 4.18 -1.93 10.32
C PRO A 45 4.99 -3.24 10.35
N SER A 46 4.75 -4.19 9.44
CA SER A 46 5.56 -5.40 9.28
C SER A 46 7.03 -5.16 8.94
N LYS A 47 7.36 -3.98 8.40
CA LYS A 47 8.73 -3.57 8.06
C LYS A 47 9.48 -2.94 9.23
N ILE A 48 8.83 -2.72 10.37
CA ILE A 48 9.46 -2.09 11.54
C ILE A 48 10.67 -2.89 11.98
N ASP A 49 10.51 -4.18 12.27
CA ASP A 49 11.62 -5.00 12.78
C ASP A 49 12.50 -5.54 11.65
N SER A 50 11.87 -6.06 10.60
CA SER A 50 12.54 -6.71 9.48
C SER A 50 13.39 -5.75 8.62
N GLU A 51 13.07 -4.45 8.63
CA GLU A 51 13.75 -3.45 7.81
C GLU A 51 14.22 -2.24 8.64
N MET A 52 13.31 -1.46 9.24
CA MET A 52 13.64 -0.15 9.81
C MET A 52 14.59 -0.24 11.01
N ASN A 53 14.26 -1.07 12.00
CA ASN A 53 15.10 -1.34 13.17
C ASN A 53 16.41 -2.00 12.77
N ARG A 54 16.36 -3.01 11.90
CA ARG A 54 17.56 -3.70 11.41
C ARG A 54 18.55 -2.76 10.75
N LEU A 55 18.08 -1.88 9.85
CA LEU A 55 18.92 -0.91 9.15
C LEU A 55 19.52 0.13 10.11
N SER A 56 18.69 0.65 11.03
CA SER A 56 19.11 1.75 11.92
C SER A 56 20.05 1.31 13.05
N ARG A 57 19.94 0.04 13.49
CA ARG A 57 20.74 -0.49 14.61
C ARG A 57 22.22 -0.74 14.29
N ASN A 58 22.60 -0.69 13.00
CA ASN A 58 23.99 -0.72 12.60
C ASN A 58 24.75 0.54 13.06
N GLU A 59 24.12 1.71 12.95
CA GLU A 59 24.71 3.00 13.39
C GLU A 59 24.33 3.34 14.83
N ASN A 60 23.09 3.05 15.23
CA ASN A 60 22.58 3.31 16.58
C ASN A 60 21.91 2.06 17.17
N PRO A 61 22.63 1.25 17.99
CA PRO A 61 22.10 0.02 18.57
C PRO A 61 20.79 0.19 19.35
N GLU A 62 20.53 1.39 19.89
CA GLU A 62 19.31 1.73 20.64
C GLU A 62 18.17 2.24 19.74
N ALA A 63 18.35 2.26 18.41
CA ALA A 63 17.31 2.68 17.49
C ALA A 63 16.06 1.81 17.63
N SER A 64 14.93 2.48 17.79
CA SER A 64 13.61 1.88 17.94
C SER A 64 12.59 2.64 17.12
N TRP A 65 12.08 1.96 16.10
CA TRP A 65 10.99 2.41 15.25
C TRP A 65 9.67 1.86 15.76
N THR A 66 8.61 2.66 15.67
CA THR A 66 7.22 2.27 15.96
C THR A 66 6.28 2.88 14.94
N TRP A 67 5.11 2.28 14.71
CA TRP A 67 4.09 2.91 13.86
C TRP A 67 3.35 4.04 14.59
N ALA A 68 2.85 5.01 13.82
CA ALA A 68 2.10 6.16 14.28
C ALA A 68 0.73 5.78 14.81
N LYS A 69 0.34 6.18 16.03
CA LYS A 69 -1.01 5.90 16.58
C LYS A 69 -2.08 6.95 16.23
N ALA A 70 -1.72 7.91 15.38
CA ALA A 70 -2.61 8.96 14.91
C ALA A 70 -2.30 9.27 13.44
N MET A 71 -3.33 9.67 12.70
CA MET A 71 -3.17 10.20 11.34
C MET A 71 -3.17 11.72 11.38
N PRO A 72 -2.36 12.40 10.55
CA PRO A 72 -2.44 13.85 10.40
C PRO A 72 -3.84 14.26 9.95
N SER A 73 -4.39 15.30 10.59
CA SER A 73 -5.64 15.96 10.18
C SER A 73 -5.47 17.46 10.32
N SER A 74 -6.03 18.23 9.39
CA SER A 74 -6.12 19.69 9.52
C SER A 74 -7.19 20.14 10.52
N ASN A 75 -8.11 19.24 10.90
CA ASN A 75 -9.11 19.49 11.92
C ASN A 75 -9.44 18.21 12.71
N PRO A 76 -8.53 17.75 13.59
CA PRO A 76 -8.67 16.50 14.32
C PRO A 76 -9.85 16.51 15.33
N GLU A 77 -10.29 17.69 15.77
CA GLU A 77 -11.46 17.83 16.66
C GLU A 77 -12.78 17.49 15.96
N ARG A 78 -12.87 17.77 14.65
CA ARG A 78 -14.04 17.44 13.85
C ARG A 78 -14.00 16.01 13.34
N ALA A 79 -12.93 15.65 12.65
CA ALA A 79 -12.76 14.33 12.03
C ALA A 79 -11.33 14.13 11.55
N THR A 80 -10.87 12.88 11.60
CA THR A 80 -9.63 12.43 10.97
C THR A 80 -9.98 11.49 9.82
N TYR A 81 -9.68 11.91 8.59
CA TYR A 81 -9.85 11.06 7.42
C TYR A 81 -8.54 10.38 7.05
N PHE A 82 -8.59 9.09 6.73
CA PHE A 82 -7.43 8.35 6.26
C PHE A 82 -7.74 7.45 5.08
N LYS A 83 -6.69 7.13 4.30
CA LYS A 83 -6.78 6.20 3.19
C LYS A 83 -6.78 4.77 3.74
N ARG A 84 -7.84 4.03 3.47
CA ARG A 84 -7.87 2.57 3.59
C ARG A 84 -7.43 1.97 2.25
N ASN A 85 -6.72 0.84 2.29
CA ASN A 85 -6.46 0.07 1.07
C ASN A 85 -7.79 -0.38 0.46
N PRO A 86 -7.95 -0.34 -0.87
CA PRO A 86 -9.17 -0.81 -1.51
C PRO A 86 -9.36 -2.31 -1.24
N LEU A 87 -10.62 -2.77 -1.29
CA LEU A 87 -10.95 -4.18 -1.08
C LEU A 87 -10.65 -5.05 -2.31
N TYR A 88 -10.44 -4.40 -3.45
CA TYR A 88 -10.11 -5.00 -4.74
C TYR A 88 -9.05 -4.13 -5.43
N ASN A 89 -8.26 -4.74 -6.29
CA ASN A 89 -7.30 -4.04 -7.15
C ASN A 89 -7.69 -4.28 -8.61
N ALA A 90 -7.21 -3.44 -9.52
CA ALA A 90 -7.36 -3.64 -10.96
C ALA A 90 -6.40 -4.71 -11.53
N ASP A 91 -5.59 -5.33 -10.67
CA ASP A 91 -4.65 -6.39 -11.02
C ASP A 91 -5.36 -7.75 -10.97
N GLY A 92 -5.11 -8.60 -11.96
CA GLY A 92 -5.71 -9.92 -12.06
C GLY A 92 -5.04 -10.80 -13.11
N ILE A 93 -5.62 -11.98 -13.32
CA ILE A 93 -5.22 -12.89 -14.38
C ILE A 93 -6.15 -12.69 -15.56
N GLY A 94 -5.57 -12.47 -16.74
CA GLY A 94 -6.27 -12.49 -18.01
C GLY A 94 -5.85 -13.73 -18.81
N PHE A 95 -6.77 -14.24 -19.61
CA PHE A 95 -6.47 -15.24 -20.62
C PHE A 95 -6.22 -14.54 -21.95
N SER A 96 -5.26 -15.03 -22.72
CA SER A 96 -5.10 -14.60 -24.11
C SER A 96 -6.28 -15.09 -24.94
N GLU A 97 -6.52 -14.42 -26.08
CA GLU A 97 -7.62 -14.78 -26.99
C GLU A 97 -7.53 -16.23 -27.51
N ASP A 98 -6.31 -16.78 -27.58
CA ASP A 98 -6.01 -18.13 -28.05
C ASP A 98 -5.93 -19.18 -26.92
N ALA A 99 -6.24 -18.82 -25.68
CA ALA A 99 -6.29 -19.77 -24.58
C ALA A 99 -7.39 -20.82 -24.81
N SER A 100 -7.05 -22.10 -24.66
CA SER A 100 -8.03 -23.17 -24.81
C SER A 100 -8.99 -23.24 -23.62
N ASP A 101 -10.17 -23.80 -23.85
CA ASP A 101 -11.15 -24.08 -22.78
C ASP A 101 -10.52 -24.93 -21.68
N GLU A 102 -9.74 -25.95 -22.03
CA GLU A 102 -9.06 -26.82 -21.06
C GLU A 102 -8.11 -26.04 -20.14
N VAL A 103 -7.33 -25.10 -20.67
CA VAL A 103 -6.43 -24.26 -19.87
C VAL A 103 -7.22 -23.35 -18.95
N THR A 104 -8.30 -22.75 -19.47
CA THR A 104 -9.17 -21.85 -18.73
C THR A 104 -9.87 -22.59 -17.59
N GLU A 105 -10.51 -23.73 -17.87
CA GLU A 105 -11.17 -24.58 -16.88
C GLU A 105 -10.20 -25.08 -15.81
N ARG A 106 -9.02 -25.58 -16.21
CA ARG A 106 -8.00 -26.04 -15.25
C ARG A 106 -7.53 -24.91 -14.33
N PHE A 107 -7.39 -23.70 -14.85
CA PHE A 107 -7.03 -22.55 -14.02
C PHE A 107 -8.16 -22.20 -13.05
N MET A 108 -9.42 -22.24 -13.50
CA MET A 108 -10.58 -21.99 -12.64
C MET A 108 -10.70 -23.03 -11.52
N ASP A 109 -10.50 -24.32 -11.83
CA ASP A 109 -10.42 -25.40 -10.83
C ASP A 109 -9.32 -25.14 -9.79
N TYR A 110 -8.14 -24.70 -10.24
CA TYR A 110 -7.04 -24.36 -9.36
C TYR A 110 -7.40 -23.17 -8.44
N MET A 111 -8.03 -22.13 -8.99
CA MET A 111 -8.48 -20.98 -8.21
C MET A 111 -9.56 -21.35 -7.20
N ASP A 112 -10.47 -22.27 -7.54
CA ASP A 112 -11.47 -22.79 -6.60
C ASP A 112 -10.80 -23.60 -5.48
N TRP A 113 -9.87 -24.49 -5.83
CA TRP A 113 -9.09 -25.27 -4.85
C TRP A 113 -8.31 -24.36 -3.88
N LEU A 114 -7.80 -23.22 -4.32
CA LEU A 114 -7.12 -22.23 -3.48
C LEU A 114 -8.02 -21.61 -2.38
N HIS A 115 -9.32 -21.85 -2.39
CA HIS A 115 -10.25 -21.47 -1.32
C HIS A 115 -10.48 -22.58 -0.28
N THR A 116 -9.98 -23.79 -0.52
CA THR A 116 -9.96 -24.87 0.47
C THR A 116 -8.88 -24.63 1.54
N GLU A 117 -8.97 -25.33 2.67
CA GLU A 117 -7.94 -25.29 3.71
C GLU A 117 -6.56 -25.66 3.15
N GLU A 118 -6.48 -26.77 2.41
CA GLU A 118 -5.25 -27.26 1.78
C GLU A 118 -4.68 -26.22 0.80
N GLY A 119 -5.51 -25.68 -0.09
CA GLY A 119 -5.10 -24.69 -1.08
C GLY A 119 -4.62 -23.38 -0.45
N MET A 120 -5.31 -22.91 0.59
CA MET A 120 -4.89 -21.73 1.34
C MET A 120 -3.53 -21.96 2.03
N VAL A 121 -3.31 -23.13 2.63
CA VAL A 121 -2.01 -23.49 3.24
C VAL A 121 -0.92 -23.54 2.18
N PHE A 122 -1.16 -24.24 1.08
CA PHE A 122 -0.20 -24.36 -0.03
C PHE A 122 0.22 -23.00 -0.58
N ARG A 123 -0.76 -22.13 -0.88
CA ARG A 123 -0.55 -20.76 -1.35
C ARG A 123 0.22 -19.88 -0.38
N THR A 124 0.04 -20.11 0.93
CA THR A 124 0.55 -19.23 1.98
C THR A 124 1.91 -19.67 2.48
N TYR A 125 2.13 -20.98 2.58
CA TYR A 125 3.28 -21.58 3.26
C TYR A 125 4.06 -22.54 2.38
N GLY A 126 3.50 -23.05 1.28
CA GLY A 126 4.16 -23.97 0.35
C GLY A 126 3.98 -25.44 0.72
N ILE A 127 5.09 -26.18 0.82
CA ILE A 127 5.12 -27.63 1.06
C ILE A 127 5.62 -27.91 2.49
N GLU A 128 4.87 -28.74 3.21
CA GLU A 128 5.23 -29.17 4.58
C GLU A 128 6.55 -29.94 4.59
N GLY A 129 7.40 -29.67 5.58
CA GLY A 129 8.75 -30.22 5.71
C GLY A 129 9.79 -29.57 4.80
N VAL A 130 9.38 -28.77 3.81
CA VAL A 130 10.29 -28.06 2.90
C VAL A 130 10.30 -26.57 3.24
N THR A 131 9.16 -25.91 3.11
CA THR A 131 9.03 -24.46 3.30
C THR A 131 8.37 -24.11 4.63
N TYR A 132 7.59 -25.01 5.22
CA TYR A 132 7.04 -24.83 6.57
C TYR A 132 6.92 -26.15 7.33
N THR A 133 6.72 -26.10 8.64
CA THR A 133 6.34 -27.20 9.52
C THR A 133 5.04 -26.87 10.25
N LYS A 134 4.25 -27.89 10.59
CA LYS A 134 3.07 -27.72 11.44
C LYS A 134 3.43 -27.86 12.91
N GLU A 135 3.13 -26.85 13.71
CA GLU A 135 3.38 -26.82 15.15
C GLU A 135 2.06 -26.55 15.88
N GLY A 136 1.41 -27.64 16.32
CA GLY A 136 0.06 -27.56 16.88
C GLY A 136 -0.95 -27.07 15.83
N GLY A 137 -1.57 -25.92 16.11
CA GLY A 137 -2.51 -25.25 15.19
C GLY A 137 -1.86 -24.25 14.22
N ASN A 138 -0.55 -24.05 14.31
CA ASN A 138 0.16 -23.03 13.53
C ASN A 138 1.00 -23.62 12.40
N TYR A 139 1.25 -22.79 11.39
CA TYR A 139 2.11 -23.07 10.26
C TYR A 139 3.37 -22.20 10.36
N VAL A 140 4.52 -22.83 10.60
CA VAL A 140 5.79 -22.13 10.89
C VAL A 140 6.75 -22.29 9.73
N PHE A 141 7.23 -21.19 9.15
CA PHE A 141 8.22 -21.25 8.07
C PHE A 141 9.51 -21.92 8.54
N THR A 142 10.10 -22.78 7.72
CA THR A 142 11.38 -23.42 8.04
C THR A 142 12.52 -22.39 8.10
N GLU A 143 13.64 -22.75 8.75
CA GLU A 143 14.76 -21.85 8.97
C GLU A 143 15.36 -21.26 7.68
N GLN A 144 15.31 -22.00 6.58
CA GLN A 144 15.81 -21.52 5.29
C GLN A 144 14.92 -20.46 4.62
N MET A 145 13.67 -20.32 5.06
CA MET A 145 12.69 -19.42 4.46
C MET A 145 12.68 -18.07 5.17
N SER A 146 12.55 -16.99 4.40
CA SER A 146 12.13 -15.71 4.96
C SER A 146 10.69 -15.79 5.48
N SER A 147 10.36 -14.94 6.44
CA SER A 147 9.03 -14.83 7.03
C SER A 147 8.75 -13.37 7.40
N PRO A 148 7.52 -13.02 7.78
CA PRO A 148 7.23 -11.68 8.27
C PRO A 148 8.05 -11.27 9.51
N LEU A 149 8.55 -12.25 10.28
CA LEU A 149 9.41 -12.03 11.44
C LEU A 149 10.91 -12.09 11.10
N LYS A 150 11.26 -12.56 9.90
CA LYS A 150 12.65 -12.76 9.46
C LYS A 150 12.82 -12.38 7.99
N SER A 151 13.48 -11.25 7.74
CA SER A 151 13.68 -10.72 6.39
C SER A 151 14.59 -11.55 5.49
N GLU A 152 15.43 -12.40 6.06
CA GLU A 152 16.45 -13.15 5.33
C GLU A 152 15.99 -14.59 5.03
N GLY A 153 16.41 -15.13 3.88
CA GLY A 153 16.13 -16.50 3.46
C GLY A 153 15.42 -16.58 2.12
N LYS A 154 15.10 -17.80 1.71
CA LYS A 154 14.36 -18.07 0.47
C LYS A 154 12.90 -17.63 0.60
N THR A 155 12.29 -17.26 -0.51
CA THR A 155 10.86 -17.03 -0.64
C THR A 155 10.20 -18.20 -1.36
N LEU A 156 8.87 -18.30 -1.31
CA LEU A 156 8.14 -19.32 -2.07
C LEU A 156 8.41 -19.24 -3.58
N THR A 157 8.68 -18.05 -4.11
CA THR A 157 9.04 -17.85 -5.51
C THR A 157 10.37 -18.52 -5.88
N ASN A 158 11.31 -18.69 -4.95
CA ASN A 158 12.53 -19.49 -5.19
C ASN A 158 12.23 -20.98 -5.45
N TYR A 159 11.03 -21.45 -5.10
CA TYR A 159 10.54 -22.80 -5.34
C TYR A 159 9.52 -22.86 -6.50
N GLY A 160 9.38 -21.78 -7.27
CA GLY A 160 8.46 -21.72 -8.43
C GLY A 160 6.99 -21.47 -8.07
N PHE A 161 6.69 -21.15 -6.81
CA PHE A 161 5.32 -20.84 -6.41
C PHE A 161 4.90 -19.48 -6.94
N VAL A 162 3.69 -19.43 -7.50
CA VAL A 162 2.99 -18.20 -7.81
C VAL A 162 1.97 -17.92 -6.70
N VAL A 163 2.12 -16.80 -6.01
CA VAL A 163 1.35 -16.46 -4.81
C VAL A 163 0.05 -15.72 -5.14
N PHE A 164 -0.86 -16.39 -5.85
CA PHE A 164 -2.23 -15.92 -6.09
C PHE A 164 -3.24 -16.58 -5.16
N GLY A 165 -4.42 -15.98 -4.99
CA GLY A 165 -5.51 -16.54 -4.19
C GLY A 165 -5.50 -16.11 -2.72
N ARG A 166 -6.43 -16.68 -1.95
CA ARG A 166 -6.70 -16.32 -0.56
C ARG A 166 -5.60 -16.81 0.37
N GLN A 167 -5.06 -15.93 1.22
CA GLN A 167 -4.13 -16.33 2.28
C GLN A 167 -4.85 -17.12 3.37
N HIS A 168 -4.14 -18.09 3.94
CA HIS A 168 -4.59 -18.80 5.12
C HIS A 168 -4.67 -17.83 6.32
N PRO A 169 -5.79 -17.80 7.07
CA PRO A 169 -6.02 -16.81 8.14
C PRO A 169 -4.98 -16.88 9.27
N ASN A 170 -4.43 -18.07 9.56
CA ASN A 170 -3.36 -18.23 10.56
C ASN A 170 -2.13 -17.34 10.31
N MET A 171 -1.87 -16.94 9.05
CA MET A 171 -0.76 -16.02 8.75
C MET A 171 -0.93 -14.70 9.51
N ASN A 172 -2.16 -14.17 9.57
CA ASN A 172 -2.44 -12.92 10.28
C ASN A 172 -2.34 -13.11 11.80
N GLU A 173 -2.91 -14.19 12.33
CA GLU A 173 -2.91 -14.46 13.77
C GLU A 173 -1.50 -14.68 14.31
N TYR A 174 -0.67 -15.43 13.58
CA TYR A 174 0.65 -15.82 14.04
C TYR A 174 1.73 -14.77 13.72
N TYR A 175 1.75 -14.24 12.49
CA TYR A 175 2.83 -13.36 12.03
C TYR A 175 2.48 -11.87 12.09
N TYR A 176 1.21 -11.51 12.17
CA TYR A 176 0.77 -10.11 12.17
C TYR A 176 -0.17 -9.78 13.35
N PRO A 177 0.21 -10.10 14.61
CA PRO A 177 -0.66 -9.86 15.76
C PRO A 177 -1.01 -8.38 15.97
N TYR A 178 -0.17 -7.48 15.45
CA TYR A 178 -0.43 -6.03 15.48
C TYR A 178 -1.65 -5.60 14.65
N LEU A 179 -2.18 -6.43 13.74
CA LEU A 179 -3.34 -6.07 12.92
C LEU A 179 -4.58 -5.78 13.76
N ALA A 180 -4.77 -6.48 14.88
CA ALA A 180 -5.85 -6.22 15.83
C ALA A 180 -5.70 -4.86 16.51
N GLU A 181 -4.49 -4.48 16.90
CA GLU A 181 -4.21 -3.15 17.45
C GLU A 181 -4.41 -2.05 16.38
N LEU A 182 -3.97 -2.31 15.15
CA LEU A 182 -4.12 -1.40 14.02
C LEU A 182 -5.60 -1.13 13.72
N GLU A 183 -6.41 -2.19 13.64
CA GLU A 183 -7.85 -2.09 13.43
C GLU A 183 -8.51 -1.24 14.52
N LYS A 184 -8.20 -1.50 15.79
CA LYS A 184 -8.69 -0.68 16.91
C LYS A 184 -8.25 0.78 16.83
N THR A 185 -7.02 1.02 16.36
CA THR A 185 -6.43 2.37 16.38
C THR A 185 -6.94 3.27 15.27
N PHE A 186 -7.28 2.71 14.10
CA PHE A 186 -7.71 3.49 12.95
C PHE A 186 -9.12 3.16 12.46
N LEU A 187 -9.47 1.89 12.30
CA LEU A 187 -10.73 1.50 11.68
C LEU A 187 -11.92 1.64 12.64
N ASN A 188 -11.72 1.32 13.92
CA ASN A 188 -12.78 1.28 14.94
C ASN A 188 -12.66 2.42 15.97
N ARG A 189 -11.91 3.49 15.67
CA ARG A 189 -11.70 4.63 16.56
C ARG A 189 -12.73 5.72 16.27
N GLU A 190 -13.36 6.25 17.32
CA GLU A 190 -14.27 7.39 17.20
C GLU A 190 -13.54 8.63 16.62
N GLY A 191 -14.22 9.35 15.72
CA GLY A 191 -13.66 10.49 15.00
C GLY A 191 -12.69 10.12 13.88
N TYR A 192 -12.42 8.83 13.64
CA TYR A 192 -11.61 8.35 12.53
C TYR A 192 -12.51 7.75 11.45
N TYR A 193 -12.34 8.25 10.23
CA TYR A 193 -13.16 7.87 9.09
C TYR A 193 -12.28 7.55 7.89
N TYR A 194 -12.76 6.68 7.03
CA TYR A 194 -12.15 6.40 5.74
C TYR A 194 -13.23 6.33 4.69
N PHE A 195 -12.87 6.72 3.46
CA PHE A 195 -13.76 6.56 2.32
C PHE A 195 -13.62 5.15 1.76
N ASN A 196 -14.71 4.41 1.70
CA ASN A 196 -14.77 3.17 0.93
C ASN A 196 -15.20 3.54 -0.49
N SER A 197 -14.29 3.42 -1.46
CA SER A 197 -14.63 3.73 -2.84
C SER A 197 -15.71 2.75 -3.31
N PRO A 198 -16.82 3.24 -3.88
CA PRO A 198 -17.81 2.36 -4.48
C PRO A 198 -17.20 1.65 -5.69
N VAL A 199 -17.76 0.49 -6.02
CA VAL A 199 -17.47 -0.17 -7.29
C VAL A 199 -18.04 0.70 -8.41
N MET A 200 -17.17 1.14 -9.32
CA MET A 200 -17.53 1.94 -10.48
C MET A 200 -17.30 1.10 -11.73
N THR A 201 -18.38 0.83 -12.45
CA THR A 201 -18.34 0.03 -13.69
C THR A 201 -18.43 0.97 -14.88
N TYR A 202 -17.28 1.19 -15.50
CA TYR A 202 -17.12 2.04 -16.69
C TYR A 202 -17.44 1.26 -17.97
N THR A 203 -17.91 1.93 -19.02
CA THR A 203 -17.90 1.38 -20.37
C THR A 203 -16.49 1.42 -20.97
N ASP A 204 -16.27 0.75 -22.10
CA ASP A 204 -14.97 0.79 -22.79
C ASP A 204 -14.63 2.21 -23.26
N GLU A 205 -15.62 2.97 -23.75
CA GLU A 205 -15.45 4.36 -24.17
C GLU A 205 -15.09 5.27 -22.99
N GLU A 206 -15.80 5.15 -21.87
CA GLU A 206 -15.51 5.91 -20.64
C GLU A 206 -14.12 5.57 -20.09
N SER A 207 -13.74 4.30 -20.12
CA SER A 207 -12.42 3.84 -19.65
C SER A 207 -11.30 4.37 -20.53
N SER A 208 -11.49 4.32 -21.86
CA SER A 208 -10.53 4.84 -22.83
C SER A 208 -10.35 6.35 -22.70
N GLU A 209 -11.46 7.10 -22.60
CA GLU A 209 -11.41 8.55 -22.41
C GLU A 209 -10.73 8.94 -21.09
N LEU A 210 -11.03 8.21 -20.01
CA LEU A 210 -10.43 8.48 -18.70
C LEU A 210 -8.94 8.12 -18.62
N ALA A 211 -8.42 7.19 -19.42
CA ALA A 211 -7.02 6.75 -19.33
C ALA A 211 -6.05 7.90 -19.58
N ASP A 212 -6.23 8.63 -20.68
CA ASP A 212 -5.38 9.75 -21.07
C ASP A 212 -5.55 10.96 -20.15
N ILE A 213 -6.79 11.28 -19.79
CA ILE A 213 -7.12 12.38 -18.87
C ILE A 213 -6.51 12.11 -17.50
N THR A 214 -6.69 10.90 -16.95
CA THR A 214 -6.17 10.53 -15.63
C THR A 214 -4.65 10.58 -15.59
N THR A 215 -3.98 10.08 -16.64
CA THR A 215 -2.51 10.13 -16.74
C THR A 215 -2.01 11.57 -16.73
N SER A 216 -2.61 12.43 -17.56
CA SER A 216 -2.23 13.84 -17.69
C SER A 216 -2.47 14.63 -16.39
N LEU A 217 -3.63 14.43 -15.75
CA LEU A 217 -3.97 15.05 -14.48
C LEU A 217 -3.01 14.60 -13.37
N ASN A 218 -2.71 13.30 -13.25
CA ASN A 218 -1.82 12.77 -12.22
C ASN A 218 -0.40 13.31 -12.36
N GLN A 219 0.17 13.27 -13.57
CA GLN A 219 1.52 13.78 -13.81
C GLN A 219 1.63 15.27 -13.50
N THR A 220 0.65 16.05 -13.95
CA THR A 220 0.63 17.50 -13.71
C THR A 220 0.43 17.81 -12.23
N ALA A 221 -0.50 17.12 -11.55
CA ALA A 221 -0.70 17.29 -10.12
C ALA A 221 0.58 17.00 -9.33
N GLN A 222 1.32 15.94 -9.67
CA GLN A 222 2.59 15.62 -9.02
C GLN A 222 3.64 16.73 -9.20
N GLN A 223 3.74 17.34 -10.38
CA GLN A 223 4.62 18.47 -10.63
C GLN A 223 4.25 19.70 -9.79
N TYR A 224 2.96 20.01 -9.68
CA TYR A 224 2.49 21.12 -8.85
C TYR A 224 2.70 20.84 -7.36
N TYR A 225 2.44 19.61 -6.88
CA TYR A 225 2.71 19.22 -5.50
C TYR A 225 4.17 19.41 -5.13
N ALA A 226 5.10 19.00 -6.01
CA ALA A 226 6.52 19.21 -5.78
C ALA A 226 6.86 20.71 -5.67
N GLN A 227 6.29 21.55 -6.55
CA GLN A 227 6.50 23.00 -6.51
C GLN A 227 5.93 23.65 -5.23
N PHE A 228 4.74 23.26 -4.79
CA PHE A 228 4.15 23.72 -3.54
C PHE A 228 4.98 23.30 -2.32
N ILE A 229 5.43 22.04 -2.27
CA ILE A 229 6.27 21.54 -1.17
C ILE A 229 7.62 22.24 -1.12
N MET A 230 8.22 22.53 -2.29
CA MET A 230 9.50 23.24 -2.37
C MET A 230 9.35 24.77 -2.18
N GLY A 231 8.13 25.28 -2.05
CA GLY A 231 7.86 26.71 -1.87
C GLY A 231 8.09 27.55 -3.13
N TYR A 232 8.16 26.93 -4.32
CA TYR A 232 8.16 27.67 -5.60
C TYR A 232 6.79 28.25 -5.93
N LEU A 233 5.74 27.63 -5.40
CA LEU A 233 4.36 28.10 -5.42
C LEU A 233 3.83 28.08 -3.98
N ASP A 234 2.90 28.97 -3.68
CA ASP A 234 2.24 29.01 -2.38
C ASP A 234 0.78 28.55 -2.50
N PRO A 235 0.37 27.44 -1.84
CA PRO A 235 -1.02 26.98 -1.91
C PRO A 235 -2.01 27.90 -1.18
N GLU A 236 -1.54 28.81 -0.31
CA GLU A 236 -2.36 29.85 0.31
C GLU A 236 -2.47 31.11 -0.55
N ASN A 237 -1.74 31.18 -1.67
CA ASN A 237 -1.85 32.26 -2.63
C ASN A 237 -2.90 31.95 -3.70
N ASP A 238 -3.97 32.76 -3.76
CA ASP A 238 -5.08 32.58 -4.70
C ASP A 238 -4.62 32.50 -6.16
N LYS A 239 -3.61 33.29 -6.56
CA LYS A 239 -3.16 33.31 -7.96
C LYS A 239 -2.43 32.02 -8.34
N ASP A 240 -1.56 31.51 -7.48
CA ASP A 240 -0.84 30.26 -7.71
C ASP A 240 -1.83 29.07 -7.70
N TRP A 241 -2.77 29.08 -6.75
CA TRP A 241 -3.83 28.10 -6.66
C TRP A 241 -4.76 28.11 -7.88
N ASP A 242 -5.23 29.27 -8.30
CA ASP A 242 -6.10 29.42 -9.48
C ASP A 242 -5.38 28.99 -10.76
N SER A 243 -4.08 29.27 -10.89
CA SER A 243 -3.27 28.80 -12.01
C SER A 243 -3.24 27.27 -12.06
N TYR A 244 -3.01 26.61 -10.92
CA TYR A 244 -3.07 25.14 -10.82
C TYR A 244 -4.43 24.61 -11.29
N ILE A 245 -5.54 25.13 -10.73
CA ILE A 245 -6.89 24.67 -11.08
C ILE A 245 -7.19 24.90 -12.57
N GLN A 246 -6.80 26.04 -13.14
CA GLN A 246 -6.98 26.33 -14.57
C GLN A 246 -6.19 25.36 -15.45
N THR A 247 -4.95 25.02 -15.08
CA THR A 247 -4.17 24.00 -15.79
C THR A 247 -4.88 22.65 -15.73
N MET A 248 -5.35 22.22 -14.56
CA MET A 248 -6.07 20.95 -14.43
C MET A 248 -7.36 20.92 -15.26
N LYS A 249 -8.11 22.02 -15.32
CA LYS A 249 -9.30 22.15 -16.19
C LYS A 249 -8.97 22.01 -17.67
N LYS A 250 -7.88 22.64 -18.14
CA LYS A 250 -7.39 22.51 -19.53
C LYS A 250 -7.01 21.06 -19.87
N LEU A 251 -6.59 20.28 -18.88
CA LEU A 251 -6.28 18.86 -19.01
C LEU A 251 -7.50 17.93 -18.90
N GLY A 252 -8.70 18.49 -18.77
CA GLY A 252 -9.94 17.72 -18.73
C GLY A 252 -10.45 17.38 -17.33
N LEU A 253 -10.04 18.11 -16.28
CA LEU A 253 -10.56 17.90 -14.91
C LEU A 253 -12.10 17.93 -14.85
N ASP A 254 -12.74 18.87 -15.54
CA ASP A 254 -14.20 18.98 -15.53
C ASP A 254 -14.85 17.73 -16.17
N ARG A 255 -14.29 17.24 -17.29
CA ARG A 255 -14.75 16.03 -17.97
C ARG A 255 -14.49 14.77 -17.14
N PHE A 256 -13.33 14.68 -16.49
CA PHE A 256 -13.01 13.62 -15.54
C PHE A 256 -14.04 13.54 -14.41
N CYS A 257 -14.39 14.68 -13.81
CA CYS A 257 -15.40 14.76 -12.77
C CYS A 257 -16.79 14.37 -13.29
N GLU A 258 -17.16 14.83 -14.49
CA GLU A 258 -18.44 14.51 -15.12
C GLU A 258 -18.60 12.99 -15.30
N ILE A 259 -17.66 12.33 -16.00
CA ILE A 259 -17.73 10.88 -16.27
C ILE A 259 -17.81 10.10 -14.95
N ARG A 260 -16.93 10.42 -13.99
CA ARG A 260 -16.93 9.72 -12.70
C ARG A 260 -18.22 9.92 -11.91
N THR A 261 -18.85 11.09 -12.00
CA THR A 261 -20.14 11.37 -11.37
C THR A 261 -21.26 10.56 -12.02
N GLN A 262 -21.31 10.53 -13.36
CA GLN A 262 -22.30 9.74 -14.10
C GLN A 262 -22.19 8.25 -13.80
N VAL A 263 -20.97 7.70 -13.77
CA VAL A 263 -20.71 6.29 -13.42
C VAL A 263 -21.10 6.03 -11.97
N TYR A 264 -20.72 6.91 -11.05
CA TYR A 264 -21.13 6.80 -9.65
C TYR A 264 -22.64 6.73 -9.50
N GLU A 265 -23.37 7.64 -10.14
CA GLU A 265 -24.84 7.66 -10.11
C GLU A 265 -25.44 6.40 -10.73
N ARG A 266 -24.90 5.92 -11.85
CA ARG A 266 -25.36 4.71 -12.53
C ARG A 266 -25.18 3.46 -11.66
N CYS A 267 -24.04 3.35 -10.95
CA CYS A 267 -23.72 2.19 -10.11
C CYS A 267 -24.37 2.23 -8.72
N ASN A 268 -24.75 3.41 -8.21
CA ASN A 268 -25.24 3.57 -6.83
C ASN A 268 -26.72 4.01 -6.73
N LYS A 269 -27.42 4.22 -7.84
CA LYS A 269 -28.89 4.30 -7.84
C LYS A 269 -29.46 2.89 -7.55
N LYS A 270 -30.14 2.76 -6.41
CA LYS A 270 -30.87 1.55 -6.02
C LYS A 270 -32.11 1.34 -6.88
#